data_AF-A0A2E4CWS6-F1
#
_entry.id   AF-A0A2E4CWS6-F1
#
_cell.length_a   1.000
_cell.length_b   1.000
_cell.length_c   1.000
_cell.angle_alpha   90.00
_cell.angle_beta   90.00
_cell.angle_gamma   90.00
#
_symmetry.space_group_name_H-M   'P 1'
#
loop_
_entity.id
_entity.type
_entity.pdbx_description
1 polymer ?
#
loop_
_entity_poly.entity_id
_entity_poly.type
_entity_poly.pdbx_seq_one_letter_code
_entity_poly.pdbx_strand_id
1 'polypeptide(L)'
;MPKRALPRPVPFGVFIRRWFNWLVLVAMAGAILGALALLLSTGAAERAERAQVERAAGMLQTLDRIERAALSAESAQRGYFITLDPRYLEPYQTARQQTVAALDDLDRAIGSGEEAQAQRREFARIRAALDDKFVELDDTVGQLEQGNLRDARRRILMGDGYDAMERLTDAIDAFAAIERDLLAGQSARAQAAEARILPALGVLLMLLISAIMLGAVLVARAAQAETEAAQARELEIARDRADLLAQELNHRVKNLFAMVLAIVQMSAREASDVTAYKEHIASRIRALLTAHEVTQGSGTAADRLSRDGGASVRALVEATVEPHVSDDKQLALDGEDVPIDRIQVTPLGLVLHELATNAVKYGCWQEEGLLTVRWRMEGQLLKLEWIEESAQPQGRTEREGFGSTLMTGAGRQLGGEIERTFGPRGVTVSIAFPPRPQTQAA
;
A
#
# COMPACT_ATOMS: atom_id res chain seq x y z
N MET A 1 -27.82 17.39 -30.51
CA MET A 1 -26.44 17.66 -30.06
C MET A 1 -26.23 17.01 -28.69
N PRO A 2 -25.24 16.13 -28.49
CA PRO A 2 -25.04 15.47 -27.21
C PRO A 2 -24.38 16.44 -26.21
N LYS A 3 -24.91 16.50 -24.98
CA LYS A 3 -24.34 17.28 -23.88
C LYS A 3 -22.99 16.65 -23.48
N ARG A 4 -21.89 17.38 -23.70
CA ARG A 4 -20.56 17.04 -23.17
C ARG A 4 -20.63 16.97 -21.65
N ALA A 5 -20.32 15.81 -21.09
CA ALA A 5 -20.15 15.61 -19.66
C ALA A 5 -18.97 16.45 -19.17
N LEU A 6 -19.20 17.28 -18.14
CA LEU A 6 -18.16 18.04 -17.46
C LEU A 6 -17.23 17.06 -16.70
N PRO A 7 -15.89 17.26 -16.72
CA PRO A 7 -14.96 16.41 -16.00
C PRO A 7 -15.21 16.53 -14.49
N ARG A 8 -15.31 15.37 -13.81
CA ARG A 8 -15.47 15.31 -12.34
C ARG A 8 -14.24 15.94 -11.66
N PRO A 9 -14.41 16.82 -10.65
CA PRO A 9 -13.29 17.42 -9.95
C PRO A 9 -12.49 16.33 -9.23
N VAL A 10 -11.18 16.38 -9.40
CA VAL A 10 -10.23 15.51 -8.70
C VAL A 10 -10.39 15.77 -7.20
N PRO A 11 -10.54 14.74 -6.35
CA PRO A 11 -10.76 14.95 -4.92
C PRO A 11 -9.59 15.75 -4.32
N PHE A 12 -9.91 16.85 -3.65
CA PHE A 12 -8.97 17.87 -3.12
C PHE A 12 -7.83 17.26 -2.27
N GLY A 13 -8.06 16.10 -1.64
CA GLY A 13 -7.05 15.35 -0.89
C GLY A 13 -5.91 14.75 -1.72
N VAL A 14 -6.14 14.40 -2.99
CA VAL A 14 -5.08 13.89 -3.89
C VAL A 14 -4.13 15.02 -4.31
N PHE A 15 -4.67 16.23 -4.46
CA PHE A 15 -3.87 17.41 -4.81
C PHE A 15 -2.93 17.78 -3.66
N ILE A 16 -3.44 17.91 -2.43
CA ILE A 16 -2.64 18.24 -1.24
C ILE A 16 -1.53 17.21 -1.01
N ARG A 17 -1.84 15.91 -1.12
CA ARG A 17 -0.86 14.83 -0.92
C ARG A 17 0.24 14.83 -1.97
N ARG A 18 -0.08 15.18 -3.22
CA ARG A 18 0.91 15.28 -4.31
C ARG A 18 1.87 16.45 -4.06
N TRP A 19 1.37 17.63 -3.70
CA TRP A 19 2.23 18.79 -3.39
C TRP A 19 3.08 18.57 -2.13
N PHE A 20 2.55 17.86 -1.13
CA PHE A 20 3.29 17.52 0.08
C PHE A 20 4.48 16.59 -0.20
N ASN A 21 4.31 15.55 -1.02
CA ASN A 21 5.42 14.67 -1.41
C ASN A 21 6.52 15.42 -2.18
N TRP A 22 6.14 16.35 -3.06
CA TRP A 22 7.10 17.21 -3.74
C TRP A 22 7.87 18.10 -2.77
N LEU A 23 7.21 18.62 -1.73
CA LEU A 23 7.85 19.46 -0.71
C LEU A 23 8.90 18.67 0.09
N VAL A 24 8.59 17.42 0.47
CA VAL A 24 9.54 16.52 1.15
C VAL A 24 10.74 16.19 0.24
N LEU A 25 10.51 15.87 -1.03
CA LEU A 25 11.58 15.57 -1.99
C LEU A 25 12.48 16.78 -2.24
N VAL A 26 11.91 17.98 -2.36
CA VAL A 26 12.67 19.22 -2.53
C VAL A 26 13.49 19.52 -1.27
N ALA A 27 12.92 19.33 -0.08
CA ALA A 27 13.66 19.50 1.18
C ALA A 27 14.84 18.52 1.26
N MET A 28 14.64 17.25 0.89
CA MET A 28 15.69 16.24 0.88
C MET A 28 16.78 16.55 -0.16
N ALA A 29 16.39 16.96 -1.38
CA ALA A 29 17.32 17.36 -2.43
C ALA A 29 18.14 18.60 -2.02
N GLY A 30 17.51 19.59 -1.42
CA GLY A 30 18.18 20.79 -0.90
C GLY A 30 19.19 20.45 0.20
N ALA A 31 18.85 19.52 1.09
CA ALA A 31 19.72 19.10 2.17
C ALA A 31 20.91 18.26 1.66
N ILE A 32 20.71 17.39 0.66
CA ILE A 32 21.79 16.66 -0.03
C ILE A 32 22.72 17.63 -0.76
N LEU A 33 22.16 18.61 -1.50
CA LEU A 33 22.95 19.63 -2.19
C LEU A 33 23.74 20.50 -1.21
N GLY A 34 23.16 20.85 -0.06
CA GLY A 34 23.84 21.57 1.01
C GLY A 34 25.02 20.79 1.59
N ALA A 35 24.83 19.49 1.84
CA ALA A 35 25.91 18.62 2.31
C ALA A 35 27.01 18.43 1.26
N LEU A 36 26.64 18.28 -0.02
CA LEU A 36 27.60 18.18 -1.12
C LEU A 36 28.39 19.48 -1.29
N ALA A 37 27.73 20.64 -1.20
CA ALA A 37 28.38 21.94 -1.25
C ALA A 37 29.35 22.14 -0.09
N LEU A 38 28.97 21.74 1.12
CA LEU A 38 29.86 21.69 2.29
C LEU A 38 31.10 20.84 1.98
N LEU A 39 30.91 19.61 1.51
CA LEU A 39 31.99 18.65 1.22
C LEU A 39 32.97 19.15 0.13
N LEU A 40 32.45 19.74 -0.94
CA LEU A 40 33.25 20.35 -2.00
C LEU A 40 34.00 21.59 -1.53
N SER A 41 33.39 22.40 -0.66
CA SER A 41 34.04 23.58 -0.08
C SER A 41 35.20 23.20 0.82
N THR A 42 35.10 22.10 1.58
CA THR A 42 36.20 21.60 2.43
C THR A 42 37.37 21.12 1.59
N GLY A 43 37.13 20.36 0.51
CA GLY A 43 38.21 19.83 -0.33
C GLY A 43 38.98 20.90 -1.12
N ALA A 44 38.38 22.08 -1.34
CA ALA A 44 39.08 23.24 -1.89
C ALA A 44 39.85 24.01 -0.81
N ALA A 45 39.24 24.18 0.37
CA ALA A 45 39.86 24.85 1.51
C ALA A 45 41.11 24.11 2.02
N GLU A 46 41.04 22.78 2.13
CA GLU A 46 42.15 21.93 2.60
C GLU A 46 43.38 22.01 1.66
N ARG A 47 43.16 22.08 0.35
CA ARG A 47 44.24 22.24 -0.64
C ARG A 47 44.89 23.63 -0.56
N ALA A 48 44.09 24.68 -0.35
CA ALA A 48 44.60 26.03 -0.17
C ALA A 48 45.40 26.17 1.13
N GLU A 49 44.93 25.52 2.20
CA GLU A 49 45.59 25.47 3.50
C GLU A 49 46.97 24.79 3.42
N ARG A 50 47.07 23.61 2.80
CA ARG A 50 48.37 22.91 2.64
C ARG A 50 49.39 23.78 1.89
N ALA A 51 48.98 24.44 0.83
CA ALA A 51 49.85 25.33 0.05
C ALA A 51 50.27 26.61 0.81
N GLN A 52 49.51 27.02 1.84
CA GLN A 52 49.88 28.12 2.72
C GLN A 52 50.83 27.66 3.82
N VAL A 53 50.57 26.50 4.45
CA VAL A 53 51.47 25.89 5.45
C VAL A 53 52.86 25.64 4.88
N GLU A 54 52.94 25.10 3.65
CA GLU A 54 54.21 24.87 2.97
C GLU A 54 54.97 26.19 2.70
N ARG A 55 54.27 27.25 2.30
CA ARG A 55 54.88 28.57 2.09
C ARG A 55 55.41 29.16 3.40
N ALA A 56 54.60 29.13 4.46
CA ALA A 56 54.96 29.63 5.77
C ALA A 56 56.18 28.90 6.36
N ALA A 57 56.19 27.57 6.26
CA ALA A 57 57.33 26.75 6.66
C ALA A 57 58.59 27.09 5.86
N GLY A 58 58.44 27.33 4.55
CA GLY A 58 59.53 27.77 3.68
C GLY A 58 60.11 29.14 4.07
N MET A 59 59.27 30.10 4.44
CA MET A 59 59.72 31.43 4.92
C MET A 59 60.50 31.31 6.24
N LEU A 60 59.97 30.56 7.22
CA LEU A 60 60.65 30.32 8.50
C LEU A 60 62.01 29.64 8.31
N GLN A 61 62.10 28.66 7.40
CA GLN A 61 63.37 28.02 7.07
C GLN A 61 64.35 29.01 6.42
N THR A 62 63.85 29.94 5.61
CA THR A 62 64.67 30.96 4.94
C THR A 62 65.23 31.97 5.95
N LEU A 63 64.43 32.39 6.93
CA LEU A 63 64.89 33.24 8.04
C LEU A 63 66.01 32.58 8.84
N ASP A 64 65.87 31.31 9.19
CA ASP A 64 66.90 30.54 9.90
C ASP A 64 68.17 30.33 9.05
N ARG A 65 68.07 30.26 7.72
CA ARG A 65 69.24 30.28 6.83
C ARG A 65 69.96 31.63 6.85
N ILE A 66 69.21 32.73 6.84
CA ILE A 66 69.75 34.10 6.92
C ILE A 66 70.54 34.28 8.22
N GLU A 67 69.94 33.92 9.37
CA GLU A 67 70.59 34.03 10.67
C GLU A 67 71.87 33.19 10.76
N ARG A 68 71.81 31.92 10.33
CA ARG A 68 72.98 31.03 10.33
C ARG A 68 74.09 31.50 9.41
N ALA A 69 73.75 32.05 8.24
CA ALA A 69 74.73 32.62 7.32
C ALA A 69 75.40 33.87 7.94
N ALA A 70 74.64 34.77 8.56
CA ALA A 70 75.19 35.94 9.25
C ALA A 70 76.14 35.54 10.40
N LEU A 71 75.75 34.57 11.23
CA LEU A 71 76.60 34.03 12.30
C LEU A 71 77.87 33.35 11.77
N SER A 72 77.76 32.64 10.64
CA SER A 72 78.89 32.02 9.97
C SER A 72 79.87 33.06 9.42
N ALA A 73 79.37 34.14 8.82
CA ALA A 73 80.17 35.25 8.33
C ALA A 73 80.91 35.96 9.47
N GLU A 74 80.24 36.23 10.58
CA GLU A 74 80.89 36.81 11.78
C GLU A 74 81.96 35.87 12.36
N SER A 75 81.67 34.57 12.45
CA SER A 75 82.62 33.57 12.94
C SER A 75 83.86 33.48 12.04
N ALA A 76 83.66 33.55 10.72
CA ALA A 76 84.72 33.55 9.72
C ALA A 76 85.59 34.83 9.82
N GLN A 77 84.96 36.00 9.94
CA GLN A 77 85.65 37.28 10.14
C GLN A 77 86.51 37.24 11.41
N ARG A 78 85.97 36.78 12.54
CA ARG A 78 86.73 36.64 13.79
C ARG A 78 87.90 35.68 13.65
N GLY A 79 87.69 34.54 12.98
CA GLY A 79 88.75 33.58 12.68
C GLY A 79 89.89 34.20 11.87
N TYR A 80 89.55 34.97 10.83
CA TYR A 80 90.54 35.70 10.02
C TYR A 80 91.24 36.79 10.82
N PHE A 81 90.51 37.58 11.61
CA PHE A 81 91.09 38.63 12.47
C PHE A 81 92.11 38.08 13.47
N ILE A 82 91.82 36.91 14.09
CA ILE A 82 92.69 36.30 15.10
C ILE A 82 93.93 35.66 14.46
N THR A 83 93.76 34.97 13.34
CA THR A 83 94.80 34.09 12.77
C THR A 83 95.54 34.69 11.57
N LEU A 84 94.94 35.68 10.90
CA LEU A 84 95.33 36.21 9.59
C LEU A 84 95.44 35.13 8.50
N ASP A 85 94.81 33.97 8.69
CA ASP A 85 94.82 32.86 7.73
C ASP A 85 93.72 33.06 6.66
N PRO A 86 94.09 33.26 5.38
CA PRO A 86 93.13 33.52 4.31
C PRO A 86 92.08 32.42 4.11
N ARG A 87 92.29 31.21 4.63
CA ARG A 87 91.30 30.13 4.57
C ARG A 87 89.97 30.49 5.25
N TYR A 88 89.97 31.42 6.20
CA TYR A 88 88.74 31.93 6.80
C TYR A 88 87.93 32.86 5.89
N LEU A 89 88.51 33.35 4.78
CA LEU A 89 87.79 34.19 3.80
C LEU A 89 86.81 33.38 2.93
N GLU A 90 87.06 32.08 2.72
CA GLU A 90 86.18 31.23 1.92
C GLU A 90 84.80 31.01 2.59
N PRO A 91 84.72 30.63 3.89
CA PRO A 91 83.44 30.59 4.61
C PRO A 91 82.75 31.95 4.66
N TYR A 92 83.50 33.05 4.78
CA TYR A 92 82.96 34.41 4.76
C TYR A 92 82.27 34.74 3.43
N GLN A 93 82.95 34.52 2.31
CA GLN A 93 82.41 34.75 0.97
C GLN A 93 81.19 33.86 0.68
N THR A 94 81.23 32.60 1.13
CA THR A 94 80.12 31.65 1.01
C THR A 94 78.91 32.15 1.79
N ALA A 95 79.09 32.54 3.05
CA ALA A 95 78.02 33.06 3.89
C ALA A 95 77.39 34.35 3.32
N ARG A 96 78.20 35.23 2.73
CA ARG A 96 77.73 36.44 2.04
C ARG A 96 76.83 36.10 0.86
N GLN A 97 77.27 35.19 -0.02
CA GLN A 97 76.46 34.74 -1.17
C GLN A 97 75.16 34.06 -0.73
N GLN A 98 75.22 33.21 0.30
CA GLN A 98 74.04 32.53 0.84
C GLN A 98 73.03 33.51 1.44
N THR A 99 73.51 34.58 2.09
CA THR A 99 72.62 35.60 2.66
C THR A 99 71.89 36.37 1.57
N VAL A 100 72.59 36.79 0.51
CA VAL A 100 71.98 37.48 -0.63
C VAL A 100 70.92 36.61 -1.29
N ALA A 101 71.24 35.34 -1.57
CA ALA A 101 70.29 34.41 -2.16
C ALA A 101 69.05 34.18 -1.25
N ALA A 102 69.26 34.04 0.06
CA ALA A 102 68.16 33.84 1.00
C ALA A 102 67.27 35.09 1.16
N LEU A 103 67.83 36.30 1.06
CA LEU A 103 67.05 37.54 1.03
C LEU A 103 66.17 37.64 -0.22
N ASP A 104 66.69 37.24 -1.38
CA ASP A 104 65.92 37.22 -2.63
C ASP A 104 64.82 36.15 -2.61
N ASP A 105 65.09 34.99 -2.00
CA ASP A 105 64.08 33.95 -1.76
C ASP A 105 62.97 34.45 -0.83
N LEU A 106 63.32 35.15 0.25
CA LEU A 106 62.36 35.71 1.20
C LEU A 106 61.51 36.81 0.57
N ASP A 107 62.10 37.74 -0.20
CA ASP A 107 61.35 38.81 -0.89
C ASP A 107 60.31 38.23 -1.88
N ARG A 108 60.70 37.19 -2.63
CA ARG A 108 59.80 36.50 -3.56
C ARG A 108 58.67 35.75 -2.86
N ALA A 109 58.91 35.29 -1.63
CA ALA A 109 57.91 34.56 -0.85
C ALA A 109 56.83 35.51 -0.28
N ILE A 110 57.19 36.76 0.04
CA ILE A 110 56.27 37.74 0.62
C ILE A 110 55.19 38.17 -0.39
N GLY A 111 53.92 38.03 0.00
CA GLY A 111 52.77 38.35 -0.83
C GLY A 111 52.53 39.85 -1.07
N SER A 112 51.35 40.18 -1.63
CA SER A 112 50.89 41.54 -1.91
C SER A 112 49.64 41.96 -1.11
N GLY A 113 49.23 41.16 -0.13
CA GLY A 113 48.05 41.42 0.70
C GLY A 113 48.30 42.41 1.84
N GLU A 114 47.24 42.72 2.58
CA GLU A 114 47.31 43.59 3.77
C GLU A 114 48.19 42.98 4.87
N GLU A 115 48.12 41.66 5.05
CA GLU A 115 48.99 40.84 5.92
C GLU A 115 50.48 40.94 5.49
N ALA A 116 50.73 41.13 4.19
CA ALA A 116 52.08 41.26 3.66
C ALA A 116 52.72 42.62 3.97
N GLN A 117 51.96 43.63 4.39
CA GLN A 117 52.53 44.92 4.78
C GLN A 117 53.38 44.79 6.05
N ALA A 118 52.90 44.03 7.04
CA ALA A 118 53.65 43.78 8.27
C ALA A 118 54.93 42.98 7.98
N GLN A 119 54.83 41.93 7.16
CA GLN A 119 55.98 41.14 6.68
C GLN A 119 56.99 42.01 5.92
N ARG A 120 56.53 42.91 5.03
CA ARG A 120 57.41 43.81 4.27
C ARG A 120 58.15 44.81 5.16
N ARG A 121 57.52 45.29 6.24
CA ARG A 121 58.21 46.15 7.23
C ARG A 121 59.35 45.41 7.92
N GLU A 122 59.09 44.19 8.41
CA GLU A 122 60.14 43.41 9.07
C GLU A 122 61.21 42.93 8.08
N PHE A 123 60.84 42.57 6.85
CA PHE A 123 61.80 42.27 5.78
C PHE A 123 62.75 43.45 5.51
N ALA A 124 62.22 44.68 5.44
CA ALA A 124 63.05 45.87 5.27
C ALA A 124 64.02 46.09 6.45
N ARG A 125 63.60 45.77 7.68
CA ARG A 125 64.46 45.81 8.87
C ARG A 125 65.55 44.74 8.81
N ILE A 126 65.20 43.50 8.42
CA ILE A 126 66.15 42.39 8.23
C ILE A 126 67.20 42.79 7.19
N ARG A 127 66.77 43.29 6.02
CA ARG A 127 67.68 43.73 4.96
C ARG A 127 68.61 44.85 5.44
N ALA A 128 68.07 45.90 6.07
CA ALA A 128 68.87 47.00 6.56
C ALA A 128 69.90 46.56 7.61
N ALA A 129 69.51 45.70 8.54
CA ALA A 129 70.42 45.16 9.57
C ALA A 129 71.52 44.27 8.97
N LEU A 130 71.19 43.45 7.96
CA LEU A 130 72.18 42.66 7.23
C LEU A 130 73.13 43.52 6.41
N ASP A 131 72.63 44.52 5.71
CA ASP A 131 73.45 45.45 4.94
C ASP A 131 74.45 46.16 5.87
N ASP A 132 73.97 46.71 7.01
CA ASP A 132 74.83 47.32 8.04
C ASP A 132 75.88 46.32 8.56
N LYS A 133 75.48 45.07 8.81
CA LYS A 133 76.38 44.00 9.28
C LYS A 133 77.46 43.68 8.25
N PHE A 134 77.08 43.44 6.99
CA PHE A 134 78.05 43.09 5.95
C PHE A 134 78.94 44.27 5.57
N VAL A 135 78.48 45.51 5.68
CA VAL A 135 79.34 46.70 5.55
C VAL A 135 80.43 46.71 6.63
N GLU A 136 80.08 46.45 7.89
CA GLU A 136 81.06 46.33 8.98
C GLU A 136 82.05 45.18 8.72
N LEU A 137 81.54 44.00 8.32
CA LEU A 137 82.38 42.84 8.02
C LEU A 137 83.34 43.11 6.86
N ASP A 138 82.84 43.68 5.75
CA ASP A 138 83.62 44.01 4.55
C ASP A 138 84.72 45.05 4.87
N ASP A 139 84.40 46.09 5.64
CA ASP A 139 85.38 47.09 6.08
C ASP A 139 86.49 46.44 6.91
N THR A 140 86.12 45.61 7.89
CA THR A 140 87.08 44.95 8.76
C THR A 140 87.97 43.97 7.99
N VAL A 141 87.41 43.14 7.10
CA VAL A 141 88.17 42.22 6.25
C VAL A 141 89.10 42.99 5.32
N GLY A 142 88.63 44.06 4.66
CA GLY A 142 89.45 44.89 3.77
C GLY A 142 90.62 45.58 4.48
N GLN A 143 90.43 46.04 5.73
CA GLN A 143 91.53 46.58 6.53
C GLN A 143 92.57 45.50 6.90
N LEU A 144 92.13 44.27 7.18
CA LEU A 144 93.04 43.15 7.46
C LEU A 144 93.85 42.73 6.23
N GLU A 145 93.22 42.68 5.05
CA GLU A 145 93.90 42.39 3.79
C GLU A 145 94.97 43.43 3.44
N GLN A 146 94.75 44.70 3.83
CA GLN A 146 95.71 45.80 3.67
C GLN A 146 96.80 45.84 4.77
N GLY A 147 96.74 44.94 5.75
CA GLY A 147 97.68 44.90 6.88
C GLY A 147 97.40 45.92 8.00
N ASN A 148 96.27 46.63 7.95
CA ASN A 148 95.90 47.70 8.88
C ASN A 148 95.17 47.15 10.13
N LEU A 149 95.85 46.33 10.92
CA LEU A 149 95.25 45.68 12.11
C LEU A 149 94.65 46.66 13.12
N ARG A 150 95.22 47.86 13.26
CA ARG A 150 94.73 48.88 14.21
C ARG A 150 93.38 49.44 13.81
N ASP A 151 93.15 49.65 12.53
CA ASP A 151 91.89 50.21 12.02
C ASP A 151 90.80 49.13 11.98
N ALA A 152 91.16 47.89 11.60
CA ALA A 152 90.28 46.72 11.75
C ALA A 152 89.81 46.54 13.21
N ARG A 153 90.73 46.60 14.18
CA ARG A 153 90.37 46.50 15.61
C ARG A 153 89.47 47.65 16.07
N ARG A 154 89.73 48.87 15.58
CA ARG A 154 88.92 50.05 15.93
C ARG A 154 87.49 49.86 15.44
N ARG A 155 87.30 49.36 14.22
CA ARG A 155 85.98 49.10 13.63
C ARG A 155 85.17 48.09 14.45
N ILE A 156 85.76 46.95 14.83
CA ILE A 156 85.09 45.96 15.69
C ILE A 156 84.69 46.56 17.05
N LEU A 157 85.55 47.40 17.64
CA LEU A 157 85.29 48.01 18.95
C LEU A 157 84.22 49.12 18.93
N MET A 158 83.80 49.61 17.76
CA MET A 158 82.73 50.61 17.66
C MET A 158 81.35 50.04 18.02
N GLY A 159 81.18 48.72 17.99
CA GLY A 159 79.92 48.06 18.36
C GLY A 159 78.88 48.00 17.23
N ASP A 160 79.10 48.69 16.11
CA ASP A 160 78.18 48.73 14.96
C ASP A 160 77.72 47.32 14.51
N GLY A 161 78.64 46.35 14.45
CA GLY A 161 78.35 44.97 14.07
C GLY A 161 77.59 44.16 15.11
N TYR A 162 77.65 44.54 16.38
CA TYR A 162 76.83 43.95 17.46
C TYR A 162 75.41 44.49 17.38
N ASP A 163 75.25 45.82 17.28
CA ASP A 163 73.95 46.49 17.18
C ASP A 163 73.20 46.08 15.89
N ALA A 164 73.93 45.86 14.79
CA ALA A 164 73.36 45.32 13.56
C ALA A 164 72.86 43.87 13.75
N MET A 165 73.59 43.04 14.48
CA MET A 165 73.19 41.65 14.75
C MET A 165 71.98 41.57 15.69
N GLU A 166 71.93 42.42 16.74
CA GLU A 166 70.76 42.51 17.63
C GLU A 166 69.50 42.94 16.85
N ARG A 167 69.60 44.00 16.03
CA ARG A 167 68.50 44.43 15.15
C ARG A 167 68.07 43.35 14.16
N LEU A 168 69.01 42.54 13.66
CA LEU A 168 68.72 41.42 12.78
C LEU A 168 67.92 40.34 13.48
N THR A 169 68.40 39.85 14.63
CA THR A 169 67.70 38.82 15.41
C THR A 169 66.30 39.29 15.81
N ASP A 170 66.17 40.54 16.29
CA ASP A 170 64.87 41.13 16.63
C ASP A 170 63.90 41.17 15.45
N ALA A 171 64.38 41.55 14.26
CA ALA A 171 63.54 41.63 13.06
C ALA A 171 63.17 40.24 12.53
N ILE A 172 64.08 39.25 12.64
CA ILE A 172 63.80 37.85 12.30
C ILE A 172 62.75 37.27 13.24
N ASP A 173 62.87 37.51 14.55
CA ASP A 173 61.91 37.03 15.54
C ASP A 173 60.54 37.69 15.37
N ALA A 174 60.51 38.99 15.10
CA ALA A 174 59.27 39.70 14.79
C ALA A 174 58.60 39.15 13.51
N PHE A 175 59.36 38.89 12.45
CA PHE A 175 58.84 38.28 11.23
C PHE A 175 58.30 36.87 11.52
N ALA A 176 59.07 36.04 12.23
CA ALA A 176 58.67 34.68 12.56
C ALA A 176 57.42 34.65 13.45
N ALA A 177 57.25 35.61 14.34
CA ALA A 177 56.04 35.77 15.16
C ALA A 177 54.81 36.08 14.30
N ILE A 178 54.93 36.99 13.32
CA ILE A 178 53.85 37.30 12.36
C ILE A 178 53.44 36.02 11.62
N GLU A 179 54.40 35.25 11.11
CA GLU A 179 54.10 34.03 10.34
C GLU A 179 53.44 32.94 11.19
N ARG A 180 53.91 32.75 12.42
CA ARG A 180 53.32 31.77 13.36
C ARG A 180 51.90 32.16 13.77
N ASP A 181 51.62 33.45 13.97
CA ASP A 181 50.29 33.94 14.33
C ASP A 181 49.28 33.77 13.18
N LEU A 182 49.70 34.09 11.94
CA LEU A 182 48.90 33.86 10.74
C LEU A 182 48.53 32.37 10.58
N LEU A 183 49.50 31.46 10.79
CA LEU A 183 49.26 30.02 10.76
C LEU A 183 48.28 29.56 11.86
N ALA A 184 48.45 30.04 13.09
CA ALA A 184 47.58 29.68 14.21
C ALA A 184 46.14 30.15 13.97
N GLY A 185 45.96 31.38 13.49
CA GLY A 185 44.65 31.93 13.16
C GLY A 185 43.92 31.16 12.05
N GLN A 186 44.65 30.69 11.03
CA GLN A 186 44.07 29.91 9.94
C GLN A 186 43.74 28.47 10.36
N SER A 187 44.62 27.81 11.11
CA SER A 187 44.36 26.46 11.64
C SER A 187 43.12 26.45 12.53
N ALA A 188 42.93 27.47 13.37
CA ALA A 188 41.72 27.61 14.19
C ALA A 188 40.43 27.77 13.36
N ARG A 189 40.49 28.51 12.24
CA ARG A 189 39.34 28.65 11.32
C ARG A 189 39.03 27.34 10.59
N ALA A 190 40.04 26.59 10.19
CA ALA A 190 39.89 25.29 9.53
C ALA A 190 39.24 24.28 10.49
N GLN A 191 39.75 24.16 11.72
CA GLN A 191 39.17 23.30 12.76
C GLN A 191 37.72 23.70 13.08
N ALA A 192 37.42 25.00 13.14
CA ALA A 192 36.05 25.48 13.36
C ALA A 192 35.10 25.16 12.20
N ALA A 193 35.59 25.14 10.96
CA ALA A 193 34.82 24.72 9.79
C ALA A 193 34.56 23.21 9.81
N GLU A 194 35.58 22.41 10.14
CA GLU A 194 35.48 20.96 10.26
C GLU A 194 34.50 20.55 11.38
N ALA A 195 34.55 21.22 12.53
CA ALA A 195 33.65 20.98 13.66
C ALA A 195 32.16 21.24 13.34
N ARG A 196 31.85 22.01 12.27
CA ARG A 196 30.47 22.24 11.83
C ARG A 196 29.93 21.12 10.92
N ILE A 197 30.78 20.25 10.40
CA ILE A 197 30.38 19.20 9.44
C ILE A 197 29.57 18.11 10.14
N LEU A 198 30.07 17.56 11.24
CA LEU A 198 29.38 16.52 12.00
C LEU A 198 27.95 16.92 12.43
N PRO A 199 27.72 18.09 13.06
CA PRO A 199 26.37 18.51 13.44
C PRO A 199 25.49 18.79 12.20
N ALA A 200 26.03 19.33 11.11
CA ALA A 200 25.27 19.54 9.88
C ALA A 200 24.81 18.21 9.25
N LEU A 201 25.67 17.20 9.22
CA LEU A 201 25.33 15.84 8.79
C LEU A 201 24.31 15.18 9.73
N GLY A 202 24.42 15.41 11.05
CA GLY A 202 23.45 14.95 12.03
C GLY A 202 22.05 15.53 11.81
N VAL A 203 21.95 16.84 11.57
CA VAL A 203 20.68 17.51 11.24
C VAL A 203 20.10 16.98 9.93
N LEU A 204 20.93 16.82 8.90
CA LEU A 204 20.51 16.21 7.62
C LEU A 204 19.93 14.81 7.84
N LEU A 205 20.61 13.96 8.60
CA LEU A 205 20.17 12.60 8.88
C LEU A 205 18.84 12.60 9.65
N MET A 206 18.69 13.46 10.66
CA MET A 206 17.43 13.60 11.38
C MET A 206 16.29 14.03 10.46
N LEU A 207 16.50 14.99 9.56
CA LEU A 207 15.47 15.41 8.60
C LEU A 207 15.08 14.28 7.65
N LEU A 208 16.05 13.50 7.18
CA LEU A 208 15.81 12.38 6.27
C LEU A 208 15.05 11.24 6.96
N ILE A 209 15.43 10.87 8.18
CA ILE A 209 14.68 9.89 9.00
C ILE A 209 13.25 10.38 9.26
N SER A 210 13.09 11.67 9.63
CA SER A 210 11.77 12.26 9.90
C SER A 210 10.88 12.23 8.65
N ALA A 211 11.43 12.53 7.47
CA ALA A 211 10.73 12.46 6.20
C ALA A 211 10.29 11.03 5.85
N ILE A 212 11.15 10.04 6.04
CA ILE A 212 10.83 8.63 5.82
C ILE A 212 9.73 8.16 6.78
N MET A 213 9.86 8.47 8.07
CA MET A 213 8.86 8.14 9.10
C MET A 213 7.49 8.75 8.75
N LEU A 214 7.47 10.02 8.39
CA LEU A 214 6.22 10.70 8.02
C LEU A 214 5.60 10.10 6.76
N GLY A 215 6.42 9.77 5.75
CA GLY A 215 5.98 9.06 4.55
C GLY A 215 5.36 7.70 4.87
N ALA A 216 5.99 6.92 5.75
CA ALA A 216 5.49 5.62 6.18
C ALA A 216 4.14 5.75 6.91
N VAL A 217 3.99 6.73 7.81
CA VAL A 217 2.73 6.99 8.52
C VAL A 217 1.61 7.37 7.54
N LEU A 218 1.89 8.24 6.56
CA LEU A 218 0.90 8.64 5.56
C LEU A 218 0.46 7.47 4.67
N VAL A 219 1.39 6.59 4.29
CA VAL A 219 1.07 5.37 3.52
C VAL A 219 0.25 4.40 4.35
N ALA A 220 0.63 4.16 5.61
CA ALA A 220 -0.10 3.28 6.51
C ALA A 220 -1.54 3.76 6.74
N ARG A 221 -1.75 5.07 6.97
CA ARG A 221 -3.10 5.64 7.10
C ARG A 221 -3.93 5.51 5.82
N ALA A 222 -3.31 5.67 4.64
CA ALA A 222 -4.02 5.50 3.38
C ALA A 222 -4.45 4.03 3.17
N ALA A 223 -3.57 3.07 3.45
CA ALA A 223 -3.88 1.65 3.35
C ALA A 223 -5.01 1.25 4.32
N GLN A 224 -4.98 1.76 5.55
CA GLN A 224 -6.03 1.49 6.53
C GLN A 224 -7.40 2.01 6.08
N ALA A 225 -7.45 3.24 5.55
CA ALA A 225 -8.70 3.82 5.03
C ALA A 225 -9.29 3.01 3.85
N GLU A 226 -8.44 2.44 2.99
CA GLU A 226 -8.88 1.56 1.90
C GLU A 226 -9.49 0.26 2.43
N THR A 227 -8.88 -0.35 3.46
CA THR A 227 -9.41 -1.58 4.08
C THR A 227 -10.76 -1.36 4.77
N GLU A 228 -10.91 -0.25 5.51
CA GLU A 228 -12.16 0.09 6.19
C GLU A 228 -13.29 0.35 5.17
N ALA A 229 -12.98 1.04 4.07
CA ALA A 229 -13.94 1.28 2.99
C ALA A 229 -14.37 -0.03 2.28
N ALA A 230 -13.44 -0.97 2.08
CA ALA A 230 -13.76 -2.28 1.50
C ALA A 230 -14.68 -3.09 2.42
N GLN A 231 -14.39 -3.15 3.72
CA GLN A 231 -15.23 -3.85 4.71
C GLN A 231 -16.62 -3.24 4.83
N ALA A 232 -16.72 -1.90 4.86
CA ALA A 232 -18.00 -1.21 4.91
C ALA A 232 -18.88 -1.56 3.70
N ARG A 233 -18.28 -1.64 2.51
CA ARG A 233 -18.99 -2.00 1.28
C ARG A 233 -19.44 -3.45 1.26
N GLU A 234 -18.63 -4.36 1.78
CA GLU A 234 -19.01 -5.78 1.90
C GLU A 234 -20.19 -5.95 2.86
N LEU A 235 -20.16 -5.25 4.01
CA LEU A 235 -21.26 -5.26 4.97
C LEU A 235 -22.56 -4.68 4.38
N GLU A 236 -22.46 -3.60 3.59
CA GLU A 236 -23.60 -3.02 2.88
C GLU A 236 -24.23 -4.01 1.89
N ILE A 237 -23.41 -4.67 1.06
CA ILE A 237 -23.88 -5.70 0.12
C ILE A 237 -24.52 -6.89 0.86
N ALA A 238 -23.92 -7.33 1.97
CA ALA A 238 -24.47 -8.41 2.78
C ALA A 238 -25.83 -8.03 3.40
N ARG A 239 -25.97 -6.79 3.87
CA ARG A 239 -27.23 -6.27 4.41
C ARG A 239 -28.30 -6.20 3.33
N ASP A 240 -27.99 -5.65 2.17
CA ASP A 240 -28.96 -5.53 1.07
C ASP A 240 -29.45 -6.91 0.60
N ARG A 241 -28.57 -7.92 0.57
CA ARG A 241 -28.96 -9.31 0.29
C ARG A 241 -29.88 -9.88 1.36
N ALA A 242 -29.58 -9.63 2.64
CA ALA A 242 -30.43 -10.09 3.74
C ALA A 242 -31.83 -9.45 3.67
N ASP A 243 -31.91 -8.16 3.34
CA ASP A 243 -33.18 -7.43 3.21
C ASP A 243 -34.02 -7.97 2.04
N LEU A 244 -33.41 -8.23 0.88
CA LEU A 244 -34.08 -8.86 -0.26
C LEU A 244 -34.62 -10.26 0.08
N LEU A 245 -33.83 -11.08 0.76
CA LEU A 245 -34.26 -12.41 1.22
C LEU A 245 -35.41 -12.30 2.22
N ALA A 246 -35.34 -11.36 3.16
CA ALA A 246 -36.41 -11.12 4.12
C ALA A 246 -37.71 -10.68 3.43
N GLN A 247 -37.64 -9.86 2.39
CA GLN A 247 -38.80 -9.45 1.61
C GLN A 247 -39.45 -10.63 0.87
N GLU A 248 -38.64 -11.48 0.24
CA GLU A 248 -39.11 -12.68 -0.46
C GLU A 248 -39.73 -13.70 0.51
N LEU A 249 -39.11 -13.92 1.67
CA LEU A 249 -39.67 -14.78 2.72
C LEU A 249 -41.01 -14.25 3.22
N ASN A 250 -41.12 -12.95 3.49
CA ASN A 250 -42.38 -12.33 3.89
C ASN A 250 -43.48 -12.51 2.83
N HIS A 251 -43.13 -12.39 1.55
CA HIS A 251 -44.09 -12.64 0.47
C HIS A 251 -44.56 -14.10 0.46
N ARG A 252 -43.65 -15.07 0.62
CA ARG A 252 -44.00 -16.50 0.69
C ARG A 252 -44.87 -16.85 1.89
N VAL A 253 -44.56 -16.28 3.05
CA VAL A 253 -45.35 -16.47 4.28
C VAL A 253 -46.78 -15.94 4.08
N LYS A 254 -46.96 -14.77 3.45
CA LYS A 254 -48.29 -14.24 3.11
C LYS A 254 -49.06 -15.19 2.19
N ASN A 255 -48.40 -15.76 1.18
CA ASN A 255 -49.04 -16.71 0.27
C ASN A 255 -49.46 -18.00 0.97
N LEU A 256 -48.62 -18.53 1.87
CA LEU A 256 -48.97 -19.69 2.70
C LEU A 256 -50.20 -19.42 3.57
N PHE A 257 -50.26 -18.28 4.24
CA PHE A 257 -51.43 -17.93 5.06
C PHE A 257 -52.71 -17.79 4.24
N ALA A 258 -52.64 -17.21 3.04
CA ALA A 258 -53.80 -17.11 2.16
C ALA A 258 -54.32 -18.50 1.75
N MET A 259 -53.43 -19.44 1.44
CA MET A 259 -53.80 -20.82 1.12
C MET A 259 -54.43 -21.54 2.32
N VAL A 260 -53.85 -21.42 3.51
CA VAL A 260 -54.41 -22.01 4.74
C VAL A 260 -55.80 -21.46 5.02
N LEU A 261 -56.00 -20.14 4.87
CA LEU A 261 -57.31 -19.52 5.07
C LEU A 261 -58.35 -20.05 4.07
N ALA A 262 -57.96 -20.24 2.81
CA ALA A 262 -58.82 -20.85 1.80
C ALA A 262 -59.22 -22.30 2.18
N ILE A 263 -58.27 -23.12 2.66
CA ILE A 263 -58.53 -24.48 3.13
C ILE A 263 -59.57 -24.50 4.26
N VAL A 264 -59.43 -23.60 5.23
CA VAL A 264 -60.36 -23.48 6.38
C VAL A 264 -61.75 -23.10 5.90
N GLN A 265 -61.86 -22.03 5.10
CA GLN A 265 -63.16 -21.54 4.60
C GLN A 265 -63.88 -22.57 3.73
N MET A 266 -63.16 -23.30 2.88
CA MET A 266 -63.78 -24.29 2.01
C MET A 266 -64.18 -25.55 2.76
N SER A 267 -63.34 -26.03 3.69
CA SER A 267 -63.68 -27.20 4.54
C SER A 267 -64.95 -26.97 5.36
N ALA A 268 -65.23 -25.73 5.74
CA ALA A 268 -66.42 -25.38 6.51
C ALA A 268 -67.71 -25.53 5.69
N ARG A 269 -67.63 -25.37 4.36
CA ARG A 269 -68.79 -25.45 3.46
C ARG A 269 -69.25 -26.88 3.18
N GLU A 270 -68.35 -27.87 3.26
CA GLU A 270 -68.66 -29.29 2.97
C GLU A 270 -68.94 -30.14 4.19
N ALA A 271 -68.57 -29.67 5.37
CA ALA A 271 -68.68 -30.49 6.56
C ALA A 271 -70.14 -30.65 6.98
N SER A 272 -70.58 -31.90 7.13
CA SER A 272 -71.91 -32.23 7.67
C SER A 272 -72.01 -31.99 9.18
N ASP A 273 -70.87 -32.05 9.88
CA ASP A 273 -70.72 -31.80 11.32
C ASP A 273 -69.30 -31.32 11.67
N VAL A 274 -69.08 -30.98 12.95
CA VAL A 274 -67.79 -30.47 13.46
C VAL A 274 -66.66 -31.50 13.34
N THR A 275 -66.95 -32.79 13.46
CA THR A 275 -65.97 -33.86 13.35
C THR A 275 -65.47 -33.99 11.91
N ALA A 276 -66.40 -33.97 10.94
CA ALA A 276 -66.08 -33.92 9.52
C ALA A 276 -65.28 -32.66 9.16
N TYR A 277 -65.64 -31.50 9.72
CA TYR A 277 -64.91 -30.25 9.48
C TYR A 277 -63.44 -30.34 9.91
N LYS A 278 -63.19 -30.86 11.12
CA LYS A 278 -61.85 -31.06 11.67
C LYS A 278 -61.02 -32.01 10.81
N GLU A 279 -61.60 -33.13 10.38
CA GLU A 279 -60.89 -34.13 9.57
C GLU A 279 -60.57 -33.60 8.17
N HIS A 280 -61.50 -32.86 7.55
CA HIS A 280 -61.30 -32.24 6.24
C HIS A 280 -60.18 -31.19 6.27
N ILE A 281 -60.14 -30.31 7.28
CA ILE A 281 -59.03 -29.36 7.44
C ILE A 281 -57.71 -30.09 7.64
N ALA A 282 -57.66 -31.06 8.56
CA ALA A 282 -56.44 -31.77 8.89
C ALA A 282 -55.87 -32.53 7.68
N SER A 283 -56.73 -33.21 6.92
CA SER A 283 -56.34 -33.91 5.69
C SER A 283 -55.76 -32.96 4.64
N ARG A 284 -56.41 -31.82 4.40
CA ARG A 284 -55.96 -30.82 3.40
C ARG A 284 -54.68 -30.09 3.80
N ILE A 285 -54.50 -29.79 5.09
CA ILE A 285 -53.24 -29.23 5.60
C ILE A 285 -52.10 -30.24 5.42
N ARG A 286 -52.32 -31.54 5.69
CA ARG A 286 -51.31 -32.57 5.42
C ARG A 286 -50.96 -32.66 3.94
N ALA A 287 -51.95 -32.63 3.04
CA ALA A 287 -51.71 -32.62 1.61
C ALA A 287 -50.89 -31.40 1.15
N LEU A 288 -51.18 -30.22 1.71
CA LEU A 288 -50.39 -29.01 1.46
C LEU A 288 -48.95 -29.14 1.97
N LEU A 289 -48.74 -29.75 3.14
CA LEU A 289 -47.41 -30.04 3.69
C LEU A 289 -46.63 -31.02 2.80
N THR A 290 -47.25 -32.11 2.36
CA THR A 290 -46.65 -33.09 1.43
C THR A 290 -46.26 -32.44 0.11
N ALA A 291 -47.15 -31.63 -0.49
CA ALA A 291 -46.82 -30.87 -1.69
C ALA A 291 -45.67 -29.86 -1.45
N HIS A 292 -45.60 -29.25 -0.26
CA HIS A 292 -44.51 -28.34 0.12
C HIS A 292 -43.17 -29.08 0.30
N GLU A 293 -43.15 -30.25 0.93
CA GLU A 293 -41.97 -31.11 1.14
C GLU A 293 -41.39 -31.62 -0.19
N VAL A 294 -42.25 -32.09 -1.11
CA VAL A 294 -41.88 -32.48 -2.48
C VAL A 294 -41.21 -31.32 -3.22
N THR A 295 -41.60 -30.08 -2.91
CA THR A 295 -41.02 -28.89 -3.53
C THR A 295 -39.71 -28.44 -2.86
N GLN A 296 -39.53 -28.68 -1.56
CA GLN A 296 -38.32 -28.30 -0.81
C GLN A 296 -37.21 -29.38 -0.88
N GLY A 297 -37.44 -30.51 -1.54
CA GLY A 297 -36.47 -31.60 -1.64
C GLY A 297 -36.08 -32.19 -0.28
N SER A 298 -36.95 -32.06 0.72
CA SER A 298 -36.66 -32.37 2.12
C SER A 298 -37.70 -33.34 2.68
N GLY A 299 -37.62 -34.61 2.28
CA GLY A 299 -38.51 -35.68 2.77
C GLY A 299 -37.97 -37.08 2.43
N THR A 300 -37.98 -37.99 3.40
CA THR A 300 -37.27 -39.29 3.40
C THR A 300 -37.77 -40.33 2.39
N ALA A 301 -36.92 -41.32 2.09
CA ALA A 301 -37.00 -42.38 1.06
C ALA A 301 -36.88 -41.91 -0.41
N ALA A 302 -37.05 -40.61 -0.66
CA ALA A 302 -36.87 -39.92 -1.94
C ALA A 302 -35.40 -39.50 -2.23
N ASP A 303 -34.41 -40.13 -1.58
CA ASP A 303 -33.00 -40.07 -1.97
C ASP A 303 -32.69 -40.99 -3.18
N ARG A 304 -33.72 -41.56 -3.83
CA ARG A 304 -33.54 -42.61 -4.84
C ARG A 304 -33.49 -42.15 -6.29
N LEU A 305 -33.75 -40.88 -6.60
CA LEU A 305 -33.50 -40.32 -7.93
C LEU A 305 -32.89 -38.93 -7.81
N SER A 306 -31.63 -38.92 -7.35
CA SER A 306 -30.72 -37.82 -7.62
C SER A 306 -30.58 -37.60 -9.14
N ARG A 307 -31.36 -36.66 -9.70
CA ARG A 307 -31.00 -35.88 -10.90
C ARG A 307 -31.92 -34.65 -11.03
N ASP A 308 -31.28 -33.47 -11.02
CA ASP A 308 -31.85 -32.17 -11.42
C ASP A 308 -33.18 -31.74 -10.80
N GLY A 309 -33.15 -31.46 -9.50
CA GLY A 309 -33.67 -30.19 -8.97
C GLY A 309 -35.16 -29.85 -9.09
N GLY A 310 -36.05 -30.77 -9.49
CA GLY A 310 -37.47 -30.46 -9.60
C GLY A 310 -38.45 -31.54 -9.21
N ALA A 311 -39.61 -31.10 -8.74
CA ALA A 311 -40.77 -31.95 -8.55
C ALA A 311 -41.25 -32.42 -9.94
N SER A 312 -41.43 -33.73 -10.10
CA SER A 312 -42.02 -34.29 -11.31
C SER A 312 -43.48 -34.67 -11.08
N VAL A 313 -44.24 -34.77 -12.18
CA VAL A 313 -45.65 -35.21 -12.14
C VAL A 313 -45.75 -36.60 -11.52
N ARG A 314 -44.82 -37.50 -11.88
CA ARG A 314 -44.74 -38.85 -11.34
C ARG A 314 -44.60 -38.85 -9.82
N ALA A 315 -43.59 -38.13 -9.31
CA ALA A 315 -43.33 -38.07 -7.87
C ALA A 315 -44.51 -37.48 -7.08
N LEU A 316 -45.19 -36.49 -7.64
CA LEU A 316 -46.37 -35.88 -7.03
C LEU A 316 -47.57 -36.84 -7.01
N VAL A 317 -47.83 -37.55 -8.10
CA VAL A 317 -48.91 -38.56 -8.18
C VAL A 317 -48.64 -39.70 -7.21
N GLU A 318 -47.43 -40.26 -7.20
CA GLU A 318 -47.03 -41.34 -6.29
C GLU A 318 -47.20 -40.91 -4.82
N ALA A 319 -46.62 -39.77 -4.42
CA ALA A 319 -46.72 -39.27 -3.04
C ALA A 319 -48.17 -39.01 -2.56
N THR A 320 -49.08 -38.72 -3.49
CA THR A 320 -50.48 -38.39 -3.16
C THR A 320 -51.38 -39.62 -3.14
N VAL A 321 -51.06 -40.64 -3.94
CA VAL A 321 -51.95 -41.78 -4.20
C VAL A 321 -51.49 -43.05 -3.45
N GLU A 322 -50.18 -43.25 -3.27
CA GLU A 322 -49.57 -44.40 -2.58
C GLU A 322 -50.12 -44.64 -1.16
N PRO A 323 -50.42 -43.61 -0.32
CA PRO A 323 -50.97 -43.84 1.03
C PRO A 323 -52.34 -44.54 1.06
N HIS A 324 -53.02 -44.63 -0.08
CA HIS A 324 -54.35 -45.22 -0.21
C HIS A 324 -54.37 -46.61 -0.88
N VAL A 325 -53.21 -47.09 -1.34
CA VAL A 325 -53.06 -48.38 -2.04
C VAL A 325 -53.01 -49.54 -1.04
N SER A 326 -53.74 -50.62 -1.34
CA SER A 326 -53.77 -51.88 -0.58
C SER A 326 -54.13 -53.03 -1.54
N ASP A 327 -54.06 -54.29 -1.09
CA ASP A 327 -54.27 -55.48 -1.94
C ASP A 327 -55.64 -55.49 -2.67
N ASP A 328 -56.65 -54.83 -2.10
CA ASP A 328 -58.01 -54.64 -2.62
C ASP A 328 -58.19 -53.35 -3.46
N LYS A 329 -57.17 -52.48 -3.52
CA LYS A 329 -57.22 -51.14 -4.13
C LYS A 329 -56.09 -50.97 -5.14
N GLN A 330 -56.33 -51.45 -6.35
CA GLN A 330 -55.30 -51.50 -7.39
C GLN A 330 -55.05 -50.12 -8.01
N LEU A 331 -53.78 -49.85 -8.32
CA LEU A 331 -53.30 -48.63 -8.95
C LEU A 331 -52.45 -48.96 -10.18
N ALA A 332 -52.77 -48.35 -11.32
CA ALA A 332 -51.96 -48.38 -12.53
C ALA A 332 -51.49 -46.95 -12.87
N LEU A 333 -50.18 -46.74 -12.87
CA LEU A 333 -49.54 -45.47 -13.23
C LEU A 333 -48.82 -45.60 -14.57
N ASP A 334 -49.15 -44.75 -15.53
CA ASP A 334 -48.55 -44.77 -16.87
C ASP A 334 -48.25 -43.35 -17.37
N GLY A 335 -46.98 -43.00 -17.53
CA GLY A 335 -46.62 -41.67 -17.98
C GLY A 335 -45.14 -41.33 -17.85
N GLU A 336 -44.71 -40.37 -18.66
CA GLU A 336 -43.33 -39.91 -18.74
C GLU A 336 -42.93 -39.07 -17.51
N ASP A 337 -41.66 -39.06 -17.12
CA ASP A 337 -41.23 -38.25 -15.99
C ASP A 337 -41.11 -36.77 -16.39
N VAL A 338 -42.23 -36.04 -16.34
CA VAL A 338 -42.31 -34.63 -16.77
C VAL A 338 -42.04 -33.70 -15.57
N PRO A 339 -41.04 -32.81 -15.64
CA PRO A 339 -40.78 -31.82 -14.60
C PRO A 339 -41.85 -30.72 -14.61
N ILE A 340 -42.25 -30.26 -13.42
CA ILE A 340 -43.20 -29.17 -13.23
C ILE A 340 -42.62 -28.06 -12.34
N ASP A 341 -43.00 -26.81 -12.62
CA ASP A 341 -42.55 -25.68 -11.81
C ASP A 341 -43.14 -25.72 -10.39
N ARG A 342 -42.39 -25.18 -9.43
CA ARG A 342 -42.78 -25.07 -8.01
C ARG A 342 -44.16 -24.43 -7.81
N ILE A 343 -44.55 -23.48 -8.65
CA ILE A 343 -45.86 -22.82 -8.60
C ILE A 343 -47.00 -23.78 -8.98
N GLN A 344 -46.73 -24.81 -9.79
CA GLN A 344 -47.72 -25.76 -10.29
C GLN A 344 -47.87 -27.01 -9.41
N VAL A 345 -46.86 -27.32 -8.58
CA VAL A 345 -46.87 -28.49 -7.67
C VAL A 345 -48.01 -28.42 -6.66
N THR A 346 -48.18 -27.28 -5.99
CA THR A 346 -49.21 -27.10 -4.96
C THR A 346 -50.65 -27.24 -5.49
N PRO A 347 -51.08 -26.52 -6.56
CA PRO A 347 -52.44 -26.69 -7.08
C PRO A 347 -52.69 -28.10 -7.64
N LEU A 348 -51.71 -28.71 -8.33
CA LEU A 348 -51.86 -30.07 -8.84
C LEU A 348 -51.96 -31.09 -7.71
N GLY A 349 -51.11 -30.97 -6.67
CA GLY A 349 -51.13 -31.86 -5.51
C GLY A 349 -52.46 -31.81 -4.75
N LEU A 350 -53.05 -30.61 -4.59
CA LEU A 350 -54.36 -30.46 -3.99
C LEU A 350 -55.47 -31.14 -4.83
N VAL A 351 -55.43 -31.02 -6.16
CA VAL A 351 -56.40 -31.70 -7.04
C VAL A 351 -56.26 -33.21 -6.92
N LEU A 352 -55.03 -33.73 -7.02
CA LEU A 352 -54.75 -35.16 -6.92
C LEU A 352 -55.17 -35.75 -5.57
N HIS A 353 -54.97 -35.00 -4.48
CA HIS A 353 -55.35 -35.43 -3.12
C HIS A 353 -56.87 -35.57 -2.98
N GLU A 354 -57.60 -34.62 -3.55
CA GLU A 354 -59.06 -34.66 -3.55
C GLU A 354 -59.61 -35.75 -4.45
N LEU A 355 -58.96 -36.00 -5.60
CA LEU A 355 -59.29 -37.14 -6.45
C LEU A 355 -59.05 -38.47 -5.72
N ALA A 356 -57.90 -38.63 -5.06
CA ALA A 356 -57.59 -39.82 -4.26
C ALA A 356 -58.59 -40.02 -3.11
N THR A 357 -58.90 -38.96 -2.38
CA THR A 357 -59.89 -38.99 -1.30
C THR A 357 -61.29 -39.35 -1.82
N ASN A 358 -61.68 -38.82 -2.99
CA ASN A 358 -62.96 -39.14 -3.62
C ASN A 358 -63.03 -40.58 -4.13
N ALA A 359 -61.92 -41.13 -4.63
CA ALA A 359 -61.82 -42.52 -5.03
C ALA A 359 -62.06 -43.46 -3.83
N VAL A 360 -61.47 -43.16 -2.67
CA VAL A 360 -61.69 -43.93 -1.43
C VAL A 360 -63.10 -43.76 -0.87
N LYS A 361 -63.58 -42.52 -0.77
CA LYS A 361 -64.85 -42.23 -0.08
C LYS A 361 -66.07 -42.59 -0.91
N TYR A 362 -65.96 -42.52 -2.23
CA TYR A 362 -67.13 -42.51 -3.10
C TYR A 362 -66.89 -43.22 -4.44
N GLY A 363 -65.68 -43.67 -4.76
CA GLY A 363 -65.28 -44.09 -6.11
C GLY A 363 -64.78 -45.52 -6.19
N CYS A 364 -63.80 -45.77 -7.07
CA CYS A 364 -63.29 -47.12 -7.34
C CYS A 364 -62.73 -47.87 -6.12
N TRP A 365 -62.40 -47.17 -5.04
CA TRP A 365 -61.79 -47.75 -3.84
C TRP A 365 -62.72 -47.80 -2.62
N GLN A 366 -64.03 -47.59 -2.81
CA GLN A 366 -65.02 -48.00 -1.80
C GLN A 366 -65.17 -49.53 -1.72
N GLU A 367 -64.99 -50.21 -2.85
CA GLU A 367 -65.00 -51.68 -3.00
C GLU A 367 -63.78 -52.07 -3.87
N GLU A 368 -63.82 -53.25 -4.51
CA GLU A 368 -62.81 -53.66 -5.48
C GLU A 368 -62.91 -52.82 -6.77
N GLY A 369 -61.83 -52.11 -7.09
CA GLY A 369 -61.75 -51.29 -8.30
C GLY A 369 -60.32 -50.89 -8.64
N LEU A 370 -60.15 -50.47 -9.89
CA LEU A 370 -58.88 -50.08 -10.48
C LEU A 370 -58.85 -48.57 -10.67
N LEU A 371 -57.85 -47.92 -10.08
CA LEU A 371 -57.50 -46.54 -10.43
C LEU A 371 -56.39 -46.56 -11.47
N THR A 372 -56.63 -45.93 -12.61
CA THR A 372 -55.60 -45.68 -13.62
C THR A 372 -55.31 -44.20 -13.69
N VAL A 373 -54.06 -43.81 -13.46
CA VAL A 373 -53.59 -42.43 -13.69
C VAL A 373 -52.59 -42.45 -14.82
N ARG A 374 -52.92 -41.78 -15.93
CA ARG A 374 -52.02 -41.65 -17.07
C ARG A 374 -51.69 -40.20 -17.36
N TRP A 375 -50.47 -39.93 -17.80
CA TRP A 375 -50.14 -38.58 -18.26
C TRP A 375 -49.14 -38.59 -19.40
N ARG A 376 -49.29 -37.62 -20.30
CA ARG A 376 -48.43 -37.46 -21.48
C ARG A 376 -48.37 -36.01 -21.94
N MET A 377 -47.31 -35.69 -22.66
CA MET A 377 -47.20 -34.41 -23.36
C MET A 377 -47.98 -34.46 -24.68
N GLU A 378 -48.95 -33.56 -24.84
CA GLU A 378 -49.67 -33.31 -26.09
C GLU A 378 -49.33 -31.90 -26.59
N GLY A 379 -48.33 -31.82 -27.46
CA GLY A 379 -47.81 -30.53 -27.93
C GLY A 379 -47.16 -29.74 -26.78
N GLN A 380 -47.78 -28.63 -26.39
CA GLN A 380 -47.31 -27.78 -25.28
C GLN A 380 -48.08 -28.00 -23.96
N LEU A 381 -49.06 -28.91 -23.94
CA LEU A 381 -49.86 -29.20 -22.76
C LEU A 381 -49.48 -30.56 -22.20
N LEU A 382 -49.31 -30.64 -20.89
CA LEU A 382 -49.34 -31.89 -20.17
C LEU A 382 -50.81 -32.25 -19.96
N LYS A 383 -51.21 -33.42 -20.45
CA LYS A 383 -52.53 -33.99 -20.23
C LYS A 383 -52.42 -35.14 -19.25
N LEU A 384 -53.08 -35.01 -18.10
CA LEU A 384 -53.22 -36.05 -17.08
C LEU A 384 -54.66 -36.54 -17.05
N GLU A 385 -54.84 -37.85 -17.11
CA GLU A 385 -56.11 -38.55 -17.09
C GLU A 385 -56.18 -39.41 -15.82
N TRP A 386 -57.17 -39.14 -14.99
CA TRP A 386 -57.52 -39.93 -13.81
C TRP A 386 -58.77 -40.74 -14.13
N ILE A 387 -58.66 -42.06 -14.14
CA ILE A 387 -59.71 -42.98 -14.57
C ILE A 387 -60.01 -43.95 -13.44
N GLU A 388 -61.20 -43.82 -12.84
CA GLU A 388 -61.73 -44.74 -11.84
C GLU A 388 -62.61 -45.79 -12.53
N GLU A 389 -62.33 -47.07 -12.26
CA GLU A 389 -63.17 -48.19 -12.69
C GLU A 389 -63.60 -49.02 -11.46
N SER A 390 -64.90 -49.01 -11.17
CA SER A 390 -65.53 -49.80 -10.10
C SER A 390 -66.11 -51.11 -10.63
N ALA A 391 -66.04 -52.19 -9.85
CA ALA A 391 -66.63 -53.48 -10.22
C ALA A 391 -68.18 -53.45 -10.32
N GLN A 392 -68.84 -52.55 -9.59
CA GLN A 392 -70.30 -52.38 -9.62
C GLN A 392 -70.73 -51.00 -10.17
N PRO A 393 -71.86 -50.90 -10.90
CA PRO A 393 -72.39 -49.61 -11.32
C PRO A 393 -72.87 -48.81 -10.12
N GLN A 394 -72.18 -47.71 -9.81
CA GLN A 394 -72.63 -46.78 -8.78
C GLN A 394 -73.37 -45.61 -9.45
N GLY A 395 -74.66 -45.44 -9.13
CA GLY A 395 -75.44 -44.28 -9.55
C GLY A 395 -74.97 -43.02 -8.82
N ARG A 396 -73.88 -42.39 -9.27
CA ARG A 396 -73.40 -41.13 -8.69
C ARG A 396 -74.20 -39.97 -9.28
N THR A 397 -74.86 -39.23 -8.40
CA THR A 397 -75.47 -37.93 -8.70
C THR A 397 -74.41 -36.85 -8.63
N GLU A 398 -74.47 -35.88 -9.54
CA GLU A 398 -73.75 -34.61 -9.42
C GLU A 398 -74.11 -33.96 -8.08
N ARG A 399 -73.24 -34.11 -7.08
CA ARG A 399 -73.22 -33.18 -5.96
C ARG A 399 -72.25 -32.08 -6.33
N GLU A 400 -72.77 -30.90 -6.67
CA GLU A 400 -72.00 -29.66 -6.73
C GLU A 400 -71.40 -29.39 -5.34
N GLY A 401 -70.17 -29.85 -5.13
CA GLY A 401 -69.42 -29.67 -3.89
C GLY A 401 -67.94 -29.40 -4.17
N PHE A 402 -67.13 -29.37 -3.11
CA PHE A 402 -65.69 -29.03 -3.06
C PHE A 402 -64.89 -29.23 -4.34
N GLY A 403 -65.00 -30.43 -4.93
CA GLY A 403 -64.20 -30.86 -6.07
C GLY A 403 -64.35 -29.91 -7.24
N SER A 404 -65.55 -29.40 -7.52
CA SER A 404 -65.81 -28.49 -8.64
C SER A 404 -65.14 -27.12 -8.44
N THR A 405 -65.28 -26.52 -7.25
CA THR A 405 -64.70 -25.19 -6.97
C THR A 405 -63.17 -25.26 -6.83
N LEU A 406 -62.64 -26.32 -6.19
CA LEU A 406 -61.20 -26.53 -6.09
C LEU A 406 -60.58 -26.81 -7.46
N MET A 407 -61.20 -27.66 -8.30
CA MET A 407 -60.71 -27.93 -9.66
C MET A 407 -60.74 -26.67 -10.53
N THR A 408 -61.77 -25.82 -10.40
CA THR A 408 -61.82 -24.54 -11.12
C THR A 408 -60.71 -23.58 -10.68
N GLY A 409 -60.46 -23.48 -9.37
CA GLY A 409 -59.38 -22.65 -8.83
C GLY A 409 -57.99 -23.16 -9.19
N ALA A 410 -57.78 -24.48 -9.12
CA ALA A 410 -56.54 -25.14 -9.47
C ALA A 410 -56.26 -25.05 -10.97
N GLY A 411 -57.26 -25.21 -11.84
CA GLY A 411 -57.13 -24.98 -13.29
C GLY A 411 -56.59 -23.58 -13.60
N ARG A 412 -57.14 -22.53 -12.95
CA ARG A 412 -56.63 -21.16 -13.08
C ARG A 412 -55.19 -21.00 -12.62
N GLN A 413 -54.79 -21.63 -11.52
CA GLN A 413 -53.42 -21.56 -11.00
C GLN A 413 -52.42 -22.35 -11.84
N LEU A 414 -52.85 -23.48 -12.43
CA LEU A 414 -52.07 -24.26 -13.39
C LEU A 414 -51.96 -23.57 -14.75
N GLY A 415 -52.86 -22.62 -15.04
CA GLY A 415 -52.99 -21.98 -16.35
C GLY A 415 -53.59 -22.91 -17.39
N GLY A 416 -54.47 -23.82 -16.95
CA GLY A 416 -55.05 -24.88 -17.75
C GLY A 416 -56.51 -25.19 -17.39
N GLU A 417 -57.00 -26.32 -17.89
CA GLU A 417 -58.40 -26.73 -17.79
C GLU A 417 -58.51 -28.09 -17.10
N ILE A 418 -59.59 -28.27 -16.33
CA ILE A 418 -59.90 -29.52 -15.65
C ILE A 418 -61.34 -29.89 -16.01
N GLU A 419 -61.50 -31.01 -16.70
CA GLU A 419 -62.78 -31.55 -17.13
C GLU A 419 -63.07 -32.86 -16.40
N ARG A 420 -64.34 -33.08 -16.06
CA ARG A 420 -64.78 -34.30 -15.35
C ARG A 420 -65.98 -34.90 -16.04
N THR A 421 -65.89 -36.20 -16.34
CA THR A 421 -66.95 -36.99 -16.95
C THR A 421 -67.33 -38.15 -16.04
N PHE A 422 -68.62 -38.29 -15.74
CA PHE A 422 -69.15 -39.41 -14.96
C PHE A 422 -69.68 -40.50 -15.88
N GLY A 423 -69.25 -41.74 -15.66
CA GLY A 423 -69.74 -42.92 -16.35
C GLY A 423 -70.50 -43.85 -15.40
N PRO A 424 -71.25 -44.83 -15.93
CA PRO A 424 -72.01 -45.77 -15.11
C PRO A 424 -71.13 -46.66 -14.21
N ARG A 425 -69.83 -46.75 -14.47
CA ARG A 425 -68.87 -47.60 -13.73
C ARG A 425 -67.72 -46.83 -13.10
N GLY A 426 -67.77 -45.49 -13.08
CA GLY A 426 -66.71 -44.68 -12.48
C GLY A 426 -66.60 -43.26 -13.03
N VAL A 427 -65.42 -42.66 -12.89
CA VAL A 427 -65.15 -41.25 -13.17
C VAL A 427 -63.89 -41.11 -14.01
N THR A 428 -63.95 -40.25 -15.02
CA THR A 428 -62.77 -39.79 -15.75
C THR A 428 -62.57 -38.30 -15.49
N VAL A 429 -61.38 -37.92 -15.03
CA VAL A 429 -60.98 -36.51 -14.88
C VAL A 429 -59.80 -36.25 -15.79
N SER A 430 -59.91 -35.25 -16.66
CA SER A 430 -58.84 -34.79 -17.53
C SER A 430 -58.33 -33.44 -17.06
N ILE A 431 -57.02 -33.34 -16.82
CA ILE A 431 -56.33 -32.13 -16.41
C ILE A 431 -55.35 -31.79 -17.52
N ALA A 432 -55.52 -30.65 -18.18
CA ALA A 432 -54.64 -30.19 -19.25
C ALA A 432 -54.04 -28.83 -18.90
N PHE A 433 -52.73 -28.73 -18.80
CA PHE A 433 -52.06 -27.46 -18.48
C PHE A 433 -50.66 -27.37 -19.11
N PRO A 434 -50.14 -26.17 -19.39
CA PRO A 434 -48.78 -26.03 -19.91
C PRO A 434 -47.78 -26.23 -18.77
N PRO A 435 -46.94 -27.29 -18.77
CA PRO A 435 -45.92 -27.45 -17.75
C PRO A 435 -44.90 -26.33 -17.93
N ARG A 436 -44.74 -25.49 -16.89
CA ARG A 436 -43.70 -24.47 -16.89
C ARG A 436 -42.40 -25.17 -16.48
N PRO A 437 -41.34 -25.13 -17.29
CA PRO A 437 -40.04 -25.58 -16.81
C PRO A 437 -39.62 -24.67 -15.66
N GLN A 438 -38.99 -25.25 -14.63
CA GLN A 438 -38.44 -24.46 -13.53
C GLN A 438 -37.57 -23.36 -14.08
N THR A 439 -37.97 -22.12 -13.84
CA THR A 439 -37.08 -20.99 -14.11
C THR A 439 -36.00 -21.06 -13.04
N GLN A 440 -34.79 -21.52 -13.41
CA GLN A 440 -33.62 -21.29 -12.59
C GLN A 440 -33.55 -19.78 -12.36
N ALA A 441 -33.79 -19.37 -11.11
CA ALA A 441 -33.49 -18.01 -10.68
C ALA A 441 -31.99 -17.81 -10.92
N ALA A 442 -31.67 -17.00 -11.93
CA ALA A 442 -30.34 -16.51 -12.21
C ALA A 442 -29.88 -15.54 -11.12
#